data_AF-A0A8C6SQI2-F1
#
_entry.id   AF-A0A8C6SQI2-F1
#
_cell.length_a   1.000
_cell.length_b   1.000
_cell.length_c   1.000
_cell.angle_alpha   90.00
_cell.angle_beta   90.00
_cell.angle_gamma   90.00
#
_symmetry.space_group_name_H-M   'P 1'
#
loop_
_entity.id
_entity.type
_entity.pdbx_description
1 polymer ?
#
loop_
_entity_poly.entity_id
_entity_poly.type
_entity_poly.pdbx_seq_one_letter_code
_entity_poly.pdbx_strand_id
1 'polypeptide(L)'
;MAAPNRKQIFRFLSQMGAFILTRFGFWNCFSMLMLFAERADSKRKPDIHVPYLYIDMGAAVLCASFMSFGVKRRWFATAAAVQLAISSYASYMGGQVHYSEWLKVRMYSRALAIIGGFLVLASGAGEVYRQKPRTRSLQSTGQVFLGIYLICIVYSLQHSKEDRLAYLNHIAGGELTLMLLEVLFGVLALAFLSGWYIRLAAQILATVLPLVILFIDGNLGYWHNTRKVEFWNQMKLIGHNVGIFGAVLILATDG
;
A
#
# COMPACT_ATOMS: atom_id res chain seq x y z
N MET A 1 35.00 -0.72 14.30
CA MET A 1 33.53 -0.49 14.31
C MET A 1 32.86 -1.85 14.28
N ALA A 2 32.28 -2.31 15.39
CA ALA A 2 31.63 -3.61 15.45
C ALA A 2 30.39 -3.60 14.55
N ALA A 3 30.25 -4.58 13.65
CA ALA A 3 29.09 -4.69 12.78
C ALA A 3 27.80 -4.72 13.64
N PRO A 4 26.76 -3.95 13.27
CA PRO A 4 25.53 -3.92 14.04
C PRO A 4 24.96 -5.34 14.17
N ASN A 5 24.58 -5.72 15.38
CA ASN A 5 24.07 -7.07 15.66
C ASN A 5 22.77 -7.28 14.86
N ARG A 6 22.58 -8.44 14.21
CA ARG A 6 21.42 -8.75 13.34
C ARG A 6 20.07 -8.40 13.99
N LYS A 7 19.97 -8.53 15.32
CA LYS A 7 18.80 -8.15 16.11
C LYS A 7 18.54 -6.63 16.11
N GLN A 8 19.57 -5.80 16.14
CA GLN A 8 19.44 -4.34 16.07
C GLN A 8 18.97 -3.90 14.68
N ILE A 9 19.48 -4.53 13.62
CA ILE A 9 19.05 -4.25 12.24
C ILE A 9 17.57 -4.57 12.06
N PHE A 10 17.11 -5.75 12.51
CA PHE A 10 15.69 -6.11 12.40
C PHE A 10 14.78 -5.21 13.24
N ARG A 11 15.23 -4.78 14.43
CA ARG A 11 14.48 -3.79 15.22
C ARG A 11 14.36 -2.46 14.48
N PHE A 12 15.46 -1.98 13.90
CA PHE A 12 15.47 -0.74 13.13
C PHE A 12 14.53 -0.82 11.93
N LEU A 13 14.60 -1.89 11.13
CA LEU A 13 13.72 -2.12 9.98
C LEU A 13 12.25 -2.22 10.39
N SER A 14 11.95 -2.91 11.49
CA SER A 14 10.59 -2.96 12.05
C SER A 14 10.09 -1.58 12.48
N GLN A 15 10.94 -0.76 13.10
CA GLN A 15 10.62 0.61 13.49
C GLN A 15 10.40 1.51 12.27
N MET A 16 11.19 1.34 11.21
CA MET A 16 10.99 2.05 9.95
C MET A 16 9.66 1.69 9.29
N GLY A 17 9.33 0.40 9.19
CA GLY A 17 8.05 -0.04 8.64
C GLY A 17 6.86 0.50 9.44
N ALA A 18 6.97 0.46 10.77
CA ALA A 18 6.05 1.09 11.70
C ALA A 18 5.89 2.60 11.43
N PHE A 19 7.00 3.32 11.32
CA PHE A 19 7.01 4.76 11.07
C PHE A 19 6.31 5.11 9.76
N ILE A 20 6.67 4.43 8.67
CA ILE A 20 6.06 4.61 7.35
C ILE A 20 4.54 4.43 7.42
N LEU A 21 4.07 3.35 8.05
CA LEU A 21 2.63 3.07 8.12
C LEU A 21 1.87 4.10 8.94
N THR A 22 2.45 4.58 10.05
CA THR A 22 1.80 5.62 10.88
C THR A 22 1.73 6.98 10.19
N ARG A 23 2.66 7.26 9.28
CA ARG A 23 2.69 8.51 8.52
C ARG A 23 1.91 8.45 7.21
N PHE A 24 1.57 7.26 6.73
CA PHE A 24 0.78 7.06 5.53
C PHE A 24 -0.52 7.87 5.53
N GLY A 25 -1.24 7.94 6.67
CA GLY A 25 -2.50 8.70 6.74
C GLY A 25 -2.34 10.19 6.40
N PHE A 26 -1.22 10.82 6.78
CA PHE A 26 -0.93 12.20 6.40
C PHE A 26 -0.66 12.33 4.90
N TRP A 27 0.14 11.42 4.34
CA TRP A 27 0.42 11.42 2.90
C TRP A 27 -0.83 11.18 2.06
N ASN A 28 -1.68 10.24 2.48
CA ASN A 28 -2.95 9.96 1.80
C ASN A 28 -3.87 11.18 1.82
N CYS A 29 -3.98 11.85 2.96
CA CYS A 29 -4.75 13.09 3.10
C CYS A 29 -4.21 14.21 2.19
N PHE A 30 -2.89 14.44 2.22
CA PHE A 30 -2.24 15.44 1.38
C PHE A 30 -2.42 15.16 -0.12
N SER A 31 -2.15 13.93 -0.55
CA SER A 31 -2.29 13.54 -1.96
C SER A 31 -3.75 13.60 -2.45
N MET A 32 -4.72 13.29 -1.59
CA MET A 32 -6.15 13.49 -1.90
C MET A 32 -6.49 14.98 -2.07
N LEU A 33 -6.06 15.85 -1.16
CA LEU A 33 -6.27 17.30 -1.30
C LEU A 33 -5.73 17.85 -2.61
N MET A 34 -4.48 17.48 -2.92
CA MET A 34 -3.84 17.95 -4.14
C MET A 34 -4.49 17.37 -5.41
N LEU A 35 -5.00 16.14 -5.36
CA LEU A 35 -5.79 15.56 -6.43
C LEU A 35 -7.09 16.34 -6.67
N PHE A 36 -7.78 16.77 -5.61
CA PHE A 36 -8.97 17.60 -5.77
C PHE A 36 -8.64 19.01 -6.24
N ALA A 37 -7.49 19.57 -5.86
CA ALA A 37 -7.01 20.83 -6.39
C ALA A 37 -6.75 20.75 -7.92
N GLU A 38 -6.01 19.73 -8.37
CA GLU A 38 -5.75 19.48 -9.82
C GLU A 38 -7.06 19.34 -10.62
N ARG A 39 -8.07 18.71 -10.02
CA ARG A 39 -9.40 18.58 -10.62
C ARG A 39 -10.22 19.86 -10.60
N ALA A 40 -10.13 20.63 -9.53
CA ALA A 40 -10.81 21.92 -9.43
C ALA A 40 -10.30 22.87 -10.53
N ASP A 41 -8.98 22.92 -10.74
CA ASP A 41 -8.36 23.68 -11.83
C ASP A 41 -8.86 23.22 -13.21
N SER A 42 -9.08 21.91 -13.36
CA SER A 42 -9.62 21.28 -14.57
C SER A 42 -11.15 21.30 -14.66
N LYS A 43 -11.86 22.00 -13.76
CA LYS A 43 -13.34 22.03 -13.64
C LYS A 43 -14.01 20.64 -13.53
N ARG A 44 -13.31 19.64 -13.02
CA ARG A 44 -13.83 18.29 -12.76
C ARG A 44 -14.38 18.18 -11.34
N LYS A 45 -15.44 17.38 -11.17
CA LYS A 45 -16.03 17.13 -9.85
C LYS A 45 -15.14 16.18 -9.01
N PRO A 46 -15.12 16.33 -7.68
CA PRO A 46 -14.40 15.43 -6.78
C PRO A 46 -15.03 14.03 -6.75
N ASP A 47 -14.26 13.01 -6.35
CA ASP A 47 -14.73 11.62 -6.25
C ASP A 47 -15.82 11.43 -5.18
N ILE A 48 -15.81 12.27 -4.15
CA ILE A 48 -16.70 12.21 -2.98
C ILE A 48 -17.43 13.55 -2.83
N HIS A 49 -18.66 13.52 -2.32
CA HIS A 49 -19.34 14.72 -1.86
C HIS A 49 -18.49 15.49 -0.84
N VAL A 50 -18.26 16.77 -1.12
CA VAL A 50 -17.42 17.71 -0.35
C VAL A 50 -17.55 17.61 1.18
N PRO A 51 -18.75 17.53 1.79
CA PRO A 51 -18.84 17.44 3.26
C PRO A 51 -18.29 16.12 3.82
N TYR A 52 -18.52 14.99 3.15
CA TYR A 52 -17.98 13.70 3.56
C TYR A 52 -16.45 13.65 3.42
N LEU A 53 -15.90 14.38 2.44
CA LEU A 53 -14.47 14.49 2.23
C LEU A 53 -13.74 15.04 3.45
N TYR A 54 -14.20 16.18 3.98
CA TYR A 54 -13.54 16.84 5.11
C TYR A 54 -13.60 16.00 6.39
N ILE A 55 -14.71 15.30 6.61
CA ILE A 55 -14.87 14.39 7.74
C ILE A 55 -13.91 13.21 7.62
N ASP A 56 -13.83 12.60 6.43
CA ASP A 56 -12.94 11.47 6.17
C ASP A 56 -11.47 11.86 6.35
N MET A 57 -11.07 12.99 5.80
CA MET A 57 -9.71 13.51 5.95
C MET A 57 -9.37 13.88 7.39
N GLY A 58 -10.31 14.49 8.11
CA GLY A 58 -10.16 14.80 9.54
C GLY A 58 -9.94 13.52 10.35
N ALA A 59 -10.75 12.49 10.10
CA ALA A 59 -10.60 11.19 10.72
C ALA A 59 -9.25 10.54 10.39
N ALA A 60 -8.80 10.60 9.13
CA ALA A 60 -7.50 10.08 8.70
C ALA A 60 -6.32 10.76 9.42
N VAL A 61 -6.36 12.09 9.52
CA VAL A 61 -5.32 12.89 10.20
C VAL A 61 -5.30 12.62 11.70
N LEU A 62 -6.48 12.53 12.34
CA LEU A 62 -6.57 12.18 13.76
C LEU A 62 -6.00 10.78 14.02
N CYS A 63 -6.40 9.79 13.23
CA CYS A 63 -5.88 8.42 13.37
C CYS A 63 -4.36 8.39 13.18
N ALA A 64 -3.83 9.06 12.15
CA ALA A 64 -2.40 9.14 11.89
C ALA A 64 -1.63 9.85 13.02
N SER A 65 -2.20 10.91 13.58
CA SER A 65 -1.61 11.67 14.69
C SER A 65 -1.51 10.81 15.95
N PHE A 66 -2.61 10.19 16.39
CA PHE A 66 -2.60 9.32 17.58
C PHE A 66 -1.69 8.11 17.42
N MET A 67 -1.65 7.50 16.22
CA MET A 67 -0.70 6.43 15.91
C MET A 67 0.76 6.90 16.00
N SER A 68 1.04 8.13 15.55
CA SER A 68 2.39 8.70 15.57
C SER A 68 2.87 9.08 16.98
N PHE A 69 1.96 9.51 17.85
CA PHE A 69 2.25 9.76 19.27
C PHE A 69 2.29 8.48 20.11
N GLY A 70 1.98 7.31 19.53
CA GLY A 70 2.00 6.02 20.22
C GLY A 70 0.82 5.80 21.17
N VAL A 71 -0.19 6.68 21.17
CA VAL A 71 -1.38 6.56 22.03
C VAL A 71 -2.26 5.44 21.51
N LYS A 72 -2.44 4.36 22.30
CA LYS A 72 -3.30 3.20 21.97
C LYS A 72 -3.20 2.75 20.50
N ARG A 73 -1.96 2.66 19.99
CA ARG A 73 -1.65 2.47 18.56
C ARG A 73 -2.47 1.39 17.86
N ARG A 74 -2.74 0.26 18.53
CA ARG A 74 -3.53 -0.84 17.97
C ARG A 74 -4.97 -0.46 17.63
N TRP A 75 -5.64 0.31 18.51
CA TRP A 75 -7.02 0.76 18.31
C TRP A 75 -7.12 1.79 17.19
N PHE A 76 -6.17 2.72 17.12
CA PHE A 76 -6.14 3.71 16.03
C PHE A 76 -5.73 3.09 14.70
N ALA A 77 -4.92 2.03 14.70
CA ALA A 77 -4.65 1.26 13.49
C ALA A 77 -5.91 0.54 12.97
N THR A 78 -6.72 -0.06 13.85
CA THR A 78 -8.03 -0.62 13.42
C THR A 78 -8.98 0.46 12.93
N ALA A 79 -9.04 1.62 13.59
CA ALA A 79 -9.86 2.73 13.16
C ALA A 79 -9.42 3.26 11.79
N ALA A 80 -8.12 3.39 11.55
CA ALA A 80 -7.56 3.78 10.26
C ALA A 80 -7.88 2.76 9.15
N ALA A 81 -7.85 1.45 9.45
CA ALA A 81 -8.24 0.41 8.49
C ALA A 81 -9.72 0.54 8.09
N VAL A 82 -10.61 0.76 9.06
CA VAL A 82 -12.05 0.95 8.82
C VAL A 82 -12.31 2.25 8.06
N GLN A 83 -11.69 3.35 8.47
CA GLN A 83 -11.81 4.64 7.82
C GLN A 83 -11.36 4.57 6.36
N LEU A 84 -10.20 3.94 6.08
CA LEU A 84 -9.71 3.77 4.71
C LEU A 84 -10.63 2.87 3.86
N ALA A 85 -11.25 1.85 4.46
CA ALA A 85 -12.23 1.00 3.79
C ALA A 85 -13.50 1.78 3.40
N ILE A 86 -14.04 2.58 4.33
CA ILE A 86 -15.22 3.43 4.09
C ILE A 86 -14.91 4.50 3.05
N SER A 87 -13.77 5.18 3.17
CA SER A 87 -13.29 6.20 2.23
C SER A 87 -13.14 5.65 0.80
N SER A 88 -12.54 4.46 0.70
CA SER A 88 -12.41 3.75 -0.56
C SER A 88 -13.79 3.45 -1.13
N TYR A 89 -14.67 2.79 -0.36
CA TYR A 89 -16.03 2.46 -0.81
C TYR A 89 -16.81 3.70 -1.28
N ALA A 90 -16.77 4.80 -0.52
CA ALA A 90 -17.44 6.04 -0.85
C ALA A 90 -16.88 6.70 -2.13
N SER A 91 -15.56 6.69 -2.31
CA SER A 91 -14.90 7.21 -3.52
C SER A 91 -15.34 6.48 -4.79
N TYR A 92 -15.64 5.19 -4.68
CA TYR A 92 -15.96 4.36 -5.85
C TYR A 92 -17.45 4.26 -6.14
N MET A 93 -18.30 4.19 -5.12
CA MET A 93 -19.76 4.24 -5.29
C MET A 93 -20.27 5.62 -5.68
N GLY A 94 -19.50 6.69 -5.38
CA GLY A 94 -19.86 8.06 -5.73
C GLY A 94 -20.04 8.31 -7.22
N GLY A 95 -19.46 7.49 -8.10
CA GLY A 95 -19.71 7.50 -9.55
C GLY A 95 -19.34 8.80 -10.28
N GLN A 96 -18.75 9.80 -9.61
CA GLN A 96 -18.54 11.13 -10.15
C GLN A 96 -17.38 11.21 -11.14
N VAL A 97 -16.43 10.27 -11.09
CA VAL A 97 -15.24 10.23 -11.96
C VAL A 97 -15.10 8.85 -12.58
N HIS A 98 -15.02 8.82 -13.92
CA HIS A 98 -14.86 7.60 -14.69
C HIS A 98 -13.38 7.32 -14.93
N TYR A 99 -12.81 6.45 -14.11
CA TYR A 99 -11.48 5.88 -14.35
C TYR A 99 -11.56 4.69 -15.32
N SER A 100 -10.48 4.47 -16.08
CA SER A 100 -10.30 3.26 -16.88
C SER A 100 -10.30 2.01 -15.98
N GLU A 101 -10.73 0.87 -16.52
CA GLU A 101 -10.87 -0.37 -15.74
C GLU A 101 -9.54 -0.85 -15.16
N TRP A 102 -8.44 -0.77 -15.92
CA TRP A 102 -7.11 -1.14 -15.45
C TRP A 102 -6.65 -0.28 -14.26
N LEU A 103 -6.94 1.03 -14.30
CA LEU A 103 -6.56 1.97 -13.23
C LEU A 103 -7.40 1.72 -11.97
N LYS A 104 -8.69 1.39 -12.13
CA LYS A 104 -9.54 0.99 -11.01
C LYS A 104 -8.96 -0.23 -10.28
N VAL A 105 -8.56 -1.28 -11.00
CA VAL A 105 -7.96 -2.48 -10.40
C VAL A 105 -6.69 -2.14 -9.60
N ARG A 106 -5.84 -1.23 -10.11
CA ARG A 106 -4.64 -0.77 -9.38
C ARG A 106 -4.98 0.01 -8.12
N MET A 107 -5.98 0.88 -8.17
CA MET A 107 -6.39 1.64 -7.00
C MET A 107 -7.04 0.73 -5.93
N TYR A 108 -7.92 -0.20 -6.32
CA TYR A 108 -8.57 -1.15 -5.41
C TYR A 108 -7.59 -2.07 -4.71
N SER A 109 -6.72 -2.72 -5.49
CA SER A 109 -5.77 -3.70 -4.97
C SER A 109 -4.82 -3.06 -3.95
N ARG A 110 -4.33 -1.84 -4.23
CA ARG A 110 -3.44 -1.10 -3.33
C ARG A 110 -4.15 -0.59 -2.07
N ALA A 111 -5.41 -0.15 -2.18
CA ALA A 111 -6.21 0.23 -1.02
C ALA A 111 -6.42 -0.97 -0.08
N LEU A 112 -6.80 -2.14 -0.63
CA LEU A 112 -6.95 -3.38 0.13
C LEU A 112 -5.66 -3.80 0.84
N ALA A 113 -4.53 -3.72 0.15
CA ALA A 113 -3.23 -4.06 0.72
C ALA A 113 -2.85 -3.18 1.93
N ILE A 114 -3.18 -1.88 1.90
CA ILE A 114 -2.90 -0.97 3.02
C ILE A 114 -3.84 -1.20 4.18
N ILE A 115 -5.13 -1.45 3.91
CA ILE A 115 -6.08 -1.89 4.94
C ILE A 115 -5.49 -3.13 5.64
N GLY A 116 -4.95 -4.07 4.85
CA GLY A 116 -4.22 -5.24 5.36
C GLY A 116 -3.00 -4.86 6.20
N GLY A 117 -2.21 -3.90 5.75
CA GLY A 117 -1.08 -3.36 6.50
C GLY A 117 -1.45 -2.76 7.85
N PHE A 118 -2.55 -2.01 7.92
CA PHE A 118 -3.08 -1.47 9.17
C PHE A 118 -3.59 -2.57 10.11
N LEU A 119 -4.19 -3.65 9.58
CA LEU A 119 -4.59 -4.82 10.37
C LEU A 119 -3.38 -5.58 10.93
N VAL A 120 -2.31 -5.71 10.14
CA VAL A 120 -1.03 -6.28 10.62
C VAL A 120 -0.48 -5.44 11.76
N LEU A 121 -0.47 -4.12 11.62
CA LEU A 121 -0.02 -3.23 12.69
C LEU A 121 -0.92 -3.31 13.93
N ALA A 122 -2.24 -3.36 13.75
CA ALA A 122 -3.21 -3.53 14.82
C ALA A 122 -3.03 -4.84 15.60
N SER A 123 -2.51 -5.89 14.96
CA SER A 123 -2.18 -7.16 15.64
C SER A 123 -1.04 -7.05 16.68
N GLY A 124 -0.36 -5.89 16.73
CA GLY A 124 0.82 -5.65 17.54
C GLY A 124 2.10 -6.20 16.90
N ALA A 125 2.11 -6.40 15.58
CA ALA A 125 3.33 -6.72 14.84
C ALA A 125 4.26 -5.49 14.84
N GLY A 126 5.53 -5.67 15.20
CA GLY A 126 6.52 -4.59 15.23
C GLY A 126 6.51 -3.67 16.46
N GLU A 127 5.78 -4.01 17.53
CA GLU A 127 5.90 -3.34 18.83
C GLU A 127 7.08 -3.92 19.64
N VAL A 128 8.05 -3.06 20.00
CA VAL A 128 9.26 -3.46 20.74
C VAL A 128 8.95 -3.87 22.18
N TYR A 129 7.99 -3.20 22.84
CA TYR A 129 7.53 -3.50 24.19
C TYR A 129 6.08 -3.96 24.16
N ARG A 130 5.89 -5.28 24.10
CA ARG A 130 4.58 -5.89 23.88
C ARG A 130 3.84 -6.05 25.21
N GLN A 131 2.91 -5.15 25.53
CA GLN A 131 2.08 -5.24 26.74
C GLN A 131 0.91 -6.23 26.61
N LYS A 132 0.42 -6.50 25.39
CA LYS A 132 -0.68 -7.43 25.12
C LYS A 132 -0.30 -8.51 24.10
N PRO A 133 -0.79 -9.75 24.26
CA PRO A 133 -0.54 -10.84 23.32
C PRO A 133 -1.03 -10.50 21.91
N ARG A 134 -0.53 -11.27 20.94
CA ARG A 134 -0.83 -11.11 19.52
C ARG A 134 -2.26 -11.55 19.20
N THR A 135 -3.00 -10.74 18.44
CA THR A 135 -4.24 -11.20 17.82
C THR A 135 -3.91 -11.88 16.48
N ARG A 136 -3.89 -13.22 16.48
CA ARG A 136 -3.57 -14.02 15.29
C ARG A 136 -4.58 -13.82 14.15
N SER A 137 -5.85 -13.58 14.48
CA SER A 137 -6.91 -13.32 13.49
C SER A 137 -6.62 -12.07 12.67
N LEU A 138 -6.34 -10.92 13.31
CA LEU A 138 -6.07 -9.66 12.60
C LEU A 138 -4.84 -9.74 11.70
N GLN A 139 -3.77 -10.39 12.18
CA GLN A 139 -2.58 -10.58 11.35
C GLN A 139 -2.90 -11.45 10.12
N SER A 140 -3.59 -12.58 10.32
CA SER A 140 -3.97 -13.49 9.24
C SER A 140 -4.83 -12.78 8.20
N THR A 141 -5.83 -12.00 8.62
CA THR A 141 -6.65 -11.19 7.71
C THR A 141 -5.81 -10.18 6.93
N GLY A 142 -4.85 -9.52 7.58
CA GLY A 142 -3.94 -8.59 6.91
C GLY A 142 -3.02 -9.25 5.89
N GLN A 143 -2.56 -10.47 6.17
CA GLN A 143 -1.76 -11.29 5.25
C GLN A 143 -2.58 -11.72 4.03
N VAL A 144 -3.84 -12.12 4.24
CA VAL A 144 -4.75 -12.46 3.14
C VAL A 144 -4.96 -11.27 2.22
N PHE A 145 -5.15 -10.05 2.74
CA PHE A 145 -5.28 -8.84 1.91
C PHE A 145 -4.01 -8.52 1.10
N LEU A 146 -2.81 -8.75 1.66
CA LEU A 146 -1.56 -8.66 0.90
C LEU A 146 -1.48 -9.74 -0.20
N GLY A 147 -1.94 -10.96 0.08
CA GLY A 147 -2.04 -12.03 -0.91
C GLY A 147 -2.98 -11.69 -2.07
N ILE A 148 -4.17 -11.18 -1.77
CA ILE A 148 -5.14 -10.72 -2.79
C ILE A 148 -4.52 -9.61 -3.66
N TYR A 149 -3.82 -8.65 -3.04
CA TYR A 149 -3.12 -7.60 -3.78
C TYR A 149 -2.10 -8.15 -4.78
N LEU A 150 -1.31 -9.15 -4.39
CA LEU A 150 -0.33 -9.78 -5.28
C LEU A 150 -1.01 -10.52 -6.43
N ILE A 151 -2.15 -11.20 -6.18
CA ILE A 151 -2.95 -11.80 -7.26
C ILE A 151 -3.42 -10.72 -8.22
N CYS A 152 -3.91 -9.59 -7.72
CA CYS A 152 -4.34 -8.48 -8.57
C CYS A 152 -3.19 -7.91 -9.40
N ILE A 153 -1.95 -7.86 -8.88
CA ILE A 153 -0.79 -7.44 -9.67
C ILE A 153 -0.55 -8.43 -10.82
N VAL A 154 -0.54 -9.74 -10.55
CA VAL A 154 -0.34 -10.76 -11.59
C VAL A 154 -1.44 -10.67 -12.65
N TYR A 155 -2.70 -10.53 -12.21
CA TYR A 155 -3.84 -10.34 -13.11
C TYR A 155 -3.69 -9.09 -13.99
N SER A 156 -3.32 -7.95 -13.38
CA SER A 156 -3.06 -6.70 -14.11
C SER A 156 -1.95 -6.86 -15.14
N LEU A 157 -0.85 -7.56 -14.81
CA LEU A 157 0.26 -7.80 -15.73
C LEU A 157 -0.15 -8.64 -16.95
N GLN A 158 -1.04 -9.63 -16.75
CA GLN A 158 -1.51 -10.51 -17.81
C GLN A 158 -2.57 -9.86 -18.70
N HIS A 159 -3.47 -9.05 -18.12
CA HIS A 159 -4.63 -8.52 -18.84
C HIS A 159 -4.47 -7.08 -19.33
N SER A 160 -3.75 -6.22 -18.59
CA SER A 160 -3.55 -4.81 -18.97
C SER A 160 -2.28 -4.64 -19.81
N LYS A 161 -2.48 -4.22 -21.06
CA LYS A 161 -1.39 -3.87 -21.97
C LYS A 161 -0.58 -2.67 -21.43
N GLU A 162 -1.25 -1.75 -20.74
CA GLU A 162 -0.66 -0.54 -20.16
C GLU A 162 0.35 -0.86 -19.06
N ASP A 163 -0.01 -1.77 -18.17
CA ASP A 163 0.87 -2.23 -17.09
C ASP A 163 2.02 -3.06 -17.66
N ARG A 164 1.74 -4.00 -18.58
CA ARG A 164 2.79 -4.79 -19.25
C ARG A 164 3.84 -3.93 -19.94
N LEU A 165 3.41 -2.89 -20.66
CA LEU A 165 4.32 -1.95 -21.34
C LEU A 165 5.17 -1.13 -20.37
N ALA A 166 4.62 -0.75 -19.21
CA ALA A 166 5.39 -0.03 -18.19
C ALA A 166 6.57 -0.87 -17.69
N TYR A 167 6.33 -2.16 -17.46
CA TYR A 167 7.36 -3.12 -17.03
C TYR A 167 8.39 -3.39 -18.14
N LEU A 168 7.93 -3.63 -19.39
CA LEU A 168 8.83 -3.91 -20.52
C LEU A 168 9.77 -2.76 -20.87
N ASN A 169 9.33 -1.52 -20.71
CA ASN A 169 10.14 -0.35 -21.05
C ASN A 169 11.33 -0.12 -20.08
N HIS A 170 11.32 -0.71 -18.88
CA HIS A 170 12.32 -0.43 -17.84
C HIS A 170 13.11 -1.66 -17.39
N ILE A 171 12.62 -2.88 -17.65
CA ILE A 171 13.29 -4.11 -17.22
C ILE A 171 14.19 -4.63 -18.34
N ALA A 172 15.49 -4.70 -18.05
CA ALA A 172 16.46 -5.38 -18.91
C ALA A 172 16.16 -6.89 -18.89
N GLY A 173 15.77 -7.45 -20.05
CA GLY A 173 15.38 -8.86 -20.19
C GLY A 173 14.02 -9.10 -20.85
N GLY A 174 13.26 -8.03 -21.10
CA GLY A 174 12.04 -8.08 -21.90
C GLY A 174 10.97 -9.01 -21.32
N GLU A 175 10.39 -9.86 -22.16
CA GLU A 175 9.25 -10.71 -21.77
C GLU A 175 9.62 -11.81 -20.77
N LEU A 176 10.84 -12.35 -20.83
CA LEU A 176 11.29 -13.41 -19.92
C LEU A 176 11.32 -12.94 -18.47
N THR A 177 11.86 -11.75 -18.23
CA THR A 177 11.89 -11.15 -16.89
C THR A 177 10.51 -10.81 -16.38
N LEU A 178 9.59 -10.42 -17.27
CA LEU A 178 8.20 -10.17 -16.90
C LEU A 178 7.49 -11.47 -16.48
N MET A 179 7.69 -12.57 -17.23
CA MET A 179 7.16 -13.89 -16.87
C MET A 179 7.72 -14.40 -15.53
N LEU A 180 9.02 -14.23 -15.28
CA LEU A 180 9.63 -14.59 -13.99
C LEU A 180 9.03 -13.78 -12.83
N LEU A 181 8.76 -12.50 -13.05
CA LEU A 181 8.17 -11.62 -12.05
C LEU A 181 6.69 -11.93 -11.80
N GLU A 182 5.93 -12.31 -12.83
CA GLU A 182 4.57 -12.85 -12.66
C GLU A 182 4.56 -14.13 -11.82
N VAL A 183 5.44 -15.08 -12.14
CA VAL A 183 5.58 -16.33 -11.38
C VAL A 183 5.99 -16.03 -9.93
N LEU A 184 6.95 -15.11 -9.73
CA LEU A 184 7.38 -14.70 -8.41
C LEU A 184 6.23 -14.12 -7.58
N PHE A 185 5.47 -13.17 -8.14
CA PHE A 185 4.33 -12.59 -7.43
C PHE A 185 3.21 -13.60 -7.20
N GLY A 186 2.98 -14.54 -8.12
CA GLY A 186 2.02 -15.63 -7.93
C GLY A 186 2.40 -16.56 -6.77
N VAL A 187 3.68 -16.97 -6.70
CA VAL A 187 4.19 -17.80 -5.60
C VAL A 187 4.10 -17.05 -4.26
N LEU A 188 4.47 -15.76 -4.24
CA LEU A 188 4.35 -14.93 -3.04
C LEU A 188 2.89 -14.78 -2.60
N ALA A 189 1.96 -14.60 -3.54
CA ALA A 189 0.53 -14.52 -3.25
C ALA A 189 0.02 -15.80 -2.55
N LEU A 190 0.38 -16.97 -3.11
CA LEU A 190 0.03 -18.26 -2.52
C LEU A 190 0.64 -18.44 -1.13
N ALA A 191 1.87 -17.99 -0.89
CA ALA A 191 2.49 -18.03 0.43
C ALA A 191 1.74 -17.17 1.46
N PHE A 192 1.32 -15.96 1.08
CA PHE A 192 0.52 -15.08 1.96
C PHE A 192 -0.90 -15.62 2.23
N LEU A 193 -1.54 -16.24 1.23
CA LEU A 193 -2.89 -16.81 1.38
C LEU A 193 -2.90 -18.11 2.18
N SER A 194 -1.92 -18.98 1.96
CA SER A 194 -1.77 -20.24 2.71
C SER A 194 -1.21 -20.04 4.12
N GLY A 195 -0.57 -18.90 4.38
CA GLY A 195 0.14 -18.64 5.63
C GLY A 195 1.45 -19.42 5.78
N TRP A 196 1.95 -20.03 4.71
CA TRP A 196 3.22 -20.77 4.71
C TRP A 196 4.40 -19.86 4.40
N TYR A 197 5.49 -19.99 5.16
CA TYR A 197 6.74 -19.25 4.98
C TYR A 197 6.59 -17.72 4.87
N ILE A 198 5.62 -17.14 5.59
CA ILE A 198 5.24 -15.72 5.46
C ILE A 198 6.42 -14.76 5.67
N ARG A 199 7.32 -15.07 6.62
CA ARG A 199 8.51 -14.24 6.87
C ARG A 199 9.42 -14.19 5.64
N LEU A 200 9.67 -15.33 5.02
CA LEU A 200 10.54 -15.43 3.85
C LEU A 200 9.87 -14.74 2.65
N ALA A 201 8.57 -14.97 2.45
CA ALA A 201 7.79 -14.27 1.43
C ALA A 201 7.82 -12.73 1.63
N ALA A 202 7.67 -12.25 2.86
CA ALA A 202 7.76 -10.84 3.19
C ALA A 202 9.18 -10.28 2.99
N GLN A 203 10.23 -11.05 3.27
CA GLN A 203 11.61 -10.63 3.01
C GLN A 203 11.87 -10.48 1.51
N ILE A 204 11.46 -11.45 0.69
CA ILE A 204 11.55 -11.35 -0.77
C ILE A 204 10.75 -10.12 -1.25
N LEU A 205 9.50 -9.98 -0.81
CA LEU A 205 8.66 -8.85 -1.21
C LEU A 205 9.24 -7.51 -0.77
N ALA A 206 9.87 -7.41 0.40
CA ALA A 206 10.56 -6.21 0.86
C ALA A 206 11.74 -5.81 -0.04
N THR A 207 12.36 -6.76 -0.74
CA THR A 207 13.42 -6.45 -1.71
C THR A 207 12.87 -6.04 -3.08
N VAL A 208 11.77 -6.66 -3.50
CA VAL A 208 11.19 -6.44 -4.84
C VAL A 208 10.33 -5.16 -4.89
N LEU A 209 9.56 -4.88 -3.84
CA LEU A 209 8.58 -3.78 -3.85
C LEU A 209 9.23 -2.39 -4.03
N PRO A 210 10.38 -2.05 -3.39
CA PRO A 210 11.06 -0.78 -3.65
C PRO A 210 11.50 -0.62 -5.10
N LEU A 211 11.95 -1.71 -5.76
CA LEU A 211 12.33 -1.67 -7.17
C LEU A 211 11.10 -1.38 -8.04
N VAL A 212 9.96 -2.02 -7.76
CA VAL A 212 8.70 -1.73 -8.45
C VAL A 212 8.27 -0.28 -8.25
N ILE A 213 8.34 0.24 -7.02
CA ILE A 213 7.98 1.62 -6.73
C ILE A 213 8.86 2.60 -7.50
N LEU A 214 10.17 2.40 -7.51
CA LEU A 214 11.12 3.31 -8.14
C LEU A 214 11.08 3.26 -9.67
N PHE A 215 11.15 2.07 -10.25
CA PHE A 215 11.28 1.92 -11.71
C PHE A 215 9.96 1.99 -12.44
N ILE A 216 8.85 1.60 -11.79
CA ILE A 216 7.57 1.42 -12.48
C ILE A 216 6.61 2.51 -12.07
N ASP A 217 6.30 2.65 -10.78
CA ASP A 217 5.40 3.72 -10.33
C ASP A 217 6.05 5.10 -10.41
N GLY A 218 7.36 5.19 -10.19
CA GLY A 218 8.16 6.41 -10.26
C GLY A 218 8.32 6.98 -11.67
N ASN A 219 7.94 6.23 -12.72
CA ASN A 219 7.95 6.75 -14.08
C ASN A 219 6.74 7.66 -14.35
N LEU A 220 6.81 8.87 -13.81
CA LEU A 220 5.79 9.89 -13.96
C LEU A 220 5.60 10.28 -15.44
N GLY A 221 6.66 10.22 -16.26
CA GLY A 221 6.57 10.51 -17.69
C GLY A 221 5.65 9.54 -18.43
N TYR A 222 5.77 8.24 -18.19
CA TYR A 222 4.89 7.24 -18.81
C TYR A 222 3.45 7.38 -18.31
N TRP A 223 3.23 7.50 -17.01
CA TRP A 223 1.88 7.55 -16.44
C TRP A 223 1.16 8.86 -16.76
N HIS A 224 1.83 10.00 -16.59
CA HIS A 224 1.22 11.31 -16.79
C HIS A 224 1.20 11.71 -18.27
N ASN A 225 2.33 11.65 -18.98
CA ASN A 225 2.42 12.17 -20.34
C ASN A 225 1.87 11.19 -21.38
N THR A 226 2.15 9.89 -21.25
CA THR A 226 1.72 8.88 -22.24
C THR A 226 0.31 8.36 -21.95
N ARG A 227 -0.01 8.06 -20.69
CA ARG A 227 -1.29 7.45 -20.30
C ARG A 227 -2.32 8.43 -19.73
N LYS A 228 -1.97 9.73 -19.64
CA LYS A 228 -2.87 10.81 -19.18
C LYS A 228 -3.49 10.54 -17.80
N VAL A 229 -2.75 9.84 -16.93
CA VAL A 229 -3.14 9.67 -15.53
C VAL A 229 -2.88 10.99 -14.80
N GLU A 230 -3.84 11.43 -13.98
CA GLU A 230 -3.70 12.63 -13.15
C GLU A 230 -2.49 12.49 -12.23
N PHE A 231 -1.70 13.56 -12.12
CA PHE A 231 -0.39 13.50 -11.48
C PHE A 231 -0.52 13.11 -10.01
N TRP A 232 -1.46 13.74 -9.29
CA TRP A 232 -1.66 13.46 -7.88
C TRP A 232 -2.30 12.11 -7.60
N ASN A 233 -3.01 11.53 -8.58
CA ASN A 233 -3.49 10.17 -8.47
C ASN A 233 -2.32 9.18 -8.51
N GLN A 234 -1.32 9.44 -9.36
CA GLN A 234 -0.10 8.63 -9.39
C GLN A 234 0.73 8.80 -8.11
N MET A 235 0.85 10.02 -7.57
CA MET A 235 1.53 10.26 -6.28
C MET A 235 0.80 9.58 -5.10
N LYS A 236 -0.53 9.57 -5.13
CA LYS A 236 -1.35 8.80 -4.18
C LYS A 236 -1.03 7.31 -4.30
N LEU A 237 -1.04 6.76 -5.52
CA LEU A 237 -0.74 5.36 -5.82
C LEU A 237 0.69 4.92 -5.41
N ILE A 238 1.69 5.80 -5.55
CA ILE A 238 3.05 5.60 -5.05
C ILE A 238 3.03 5.54 -3.52
N GLY A 239 2.38 6.51 -2.88
CA GLY A 239 2.22 6.55 -1.42
C GLY A 239 1.58 5.28 -0.87
N HIS A 240 0.62 4.73 -1.62
CA HIS A 240 -0.02 3.48 -1.27
C HIS A 240 0.98 2.32 -1.23
N ASN A 241 1.80 2.16 -2.27
CA ASN A 241 2.84 1.13 -2.31
C ASN A 241 3.93 1.34 -1.25
N VAL A 242 4.27 2.59 -0.93
CA VAL A 242 5.18 2.89 0.20
C VAL A 242 4.55 2.47 1.53
N GLY A 243 3.25 2.67 1.73
CA GLY A 243 2.51 2.13 2.88
C GLY A 243 2.57 0.60 2.94
N ILE A 244 2.32 -0.08 1.82
CA ILE A 244 2.41 -1.55 1.72
C ILE A 244 3.83 -2.02 2.05
N PHE A 245 4.85 -1.34 1.54
CA PHE A 245 6.24 -1.62 1.89
C PHE A 245 6.48 -1.58 3.40
N GLY A 246 5.94 -0.57 4.09
CA GLY A 246 6.02 -0.47 5.55
C GLY A 246 5.40 -1.69 6.27
N ALA A 247 4.26 -2.19 5.80
CA ALA A 247 3.62 -3.39 6.34
C ALA A 247 4.45 -4.65 6.08
N VAL A 248 5.00 -4.79 4.88
CA VAL A 248 5.85 -5.92 4.48
C VAL A 248 7.15 -5.92 5.29
N LEU A 249 7.77 -4.77 5.55
CA LEU A 249 8.93 -4.65 6.42
C LEU A 249 8.65 -5.13 7.84
N ILE A 250 7.48 -4.80 8.40
CA ILE A 250 7.06 -5.31 9.70
C ILE A 250 6.99 -6.84 9.63
N LEU A 251 6.29 -7.43 8.66
CA LEU A 251 6.16 -8.90 8.54
C LEU A 251 7.50 -9.61 8.29
N ALA A 252 8.41 -9.00 7.53
CA ALA A 252 9.72 -9.55 7.20
C ALA A 252 10.65 -9.65 8.42
N THR A 253 10.43 -8.78 9.40
CA THR A 253 11.26 -8.63 10.62
C THR A 253 10.57 -9.18 11.87
N ASP A 254 9.29 -9.53 11.79
CA ASP A 254 8.48 -9.97 12.91
C ASP A 254 8.82 -11.40 13.34
N GLY A 255 9.37 -11.54 14.55
CA GLY A 255 9.33 -12.72 15.41
C GLY A 255 10.65 -13.02 16.11
#